data_AF-A0A9N7R5T9-F1
#
_entry.id   AF-A0A9N7R5T9-F1
#
_cell.length_a   1.000
_cell.length_b   1.000
_cell.length_c   1.000
_cell.angle_alpha   90.00
_cell.angle_beta   90.00
_cell.angle_gamma   90.00
#
_symmetry.space_group_name_H-M   'P 1'
#
loop_
_entity.id
_entity.type
_entity.pdbx_description
1 polymer ?
#
loop_
_entity_poly.entity_id
_entity_poly.type
_entity_poly.pdbx_seq_one_letter_code
_entity_poly.pdbx_strand_id
1 'polypeptide(L)'
;MEAIKKQASKLREQVARQQQAILRQLGQLGHGGVMIDEGDLELHEQLQCLYKSTRAAKHFQRDIVRGLEGFISTGKKQMEIARKLAEDCCKYGIENQDSDSPLARVASGFGTSHASMEDHNETMLGVLGYQVNCLVF
;
A
#
# COMPACT_ATOMS: atom_id res chain seq x y z
N MET A 1 55.66 10.54 55.54
CA MET A 1 55.13 10.83 54.18
C MET A 1 55.38 9.68 53.19
N GLU A 2 56.52 8.98 53.28
CA GLU A 2 56.86 7.87 52.34
C GLU A 2 56.02 6.59 52.48
N ALA A 3 55.56 6.24 53.69
CA ALA A 3 54.71 5.05 53.91
C ALA A 3 53.35 5.14 53.19
N ILE A 4 52.75 6.34 53.17
CA ILE A 4 51.48 6.61 52.48
C ILE A 4 51.66 6.53 50.96
N LYS A 5 52.77 7.08 50.43
CA LYS A 5 53.12 6.95 49.00
C LYS A 5 53.29 5.49 48.58
N LYS A 6 53.91 4.66 49.44
CA LYS A 6 54.13 3.22 49.20
C LYS A 6 52.84 2.39 49.27
N GLN A 7 51.87 2.80 50.08
CA GLN A 7 50.54 2.18 50.09
C GLN A 7 49.72 2.59 48.86
N ALA A 8 49.80 3.87 48.46
CA ALA A 8 49.15 4.36 47.25
C ALA A 8 49.70 3.70 45.97
N SER A 9 51.01 3.46 45.89
CA SER A 9 51.60 2.75 44.75
C SER A 9 51.17 1.29 44.68
N LYS A 10 51.11 0.58 45.82
CA LYS A 10 50.57 -0.78 45.89
C LYS A 10 49.10 -0.86 45.48
N LEU A 11 48.27 0.08 45.95
CA LEU A 11 46.87 0.14 45.58
C LEU A 11 46.71 0.39 44.08
N ARG A 12 47.48 1.32 43.52
CA ARG A 12 47.48 1.61 42.08
C ARG A 12 47.87 0.38 41.25
N GLU A 13 48.85 -0.38 41.72
CA GLU A 13 49.28 -1.60 41.05
C GLU A 13 48.23 -2.73 41.15
N GLN A 14 47.58 -2.88 42.31
CA GLN A 14 46.46 -3.82 42.47
C GLN A 14 45.26 -3.45 41.58
N VAL A 15 44.91 -2.17 41.53
CA VAL A 15 43.83 -1.66 40.66
C VAL A 15 44.18 -1.88 39.19
N ALA A 16 45.42 -1.61 38.77
CA ALA A 16 45.85 -1.85 37.39
C ALA A 16 45.77 -3.35 37.02
N ARG A 17 46.17 -4.25 37.92
CA ARG A 17 46.03 -5.71 37.70
C ARG A 17 44.58 -6.16 37.64
N GLN A 18 43.71 -5.63 38.50
CA GLN A 18 42.27 -5.90 38.45
C GLN A 18 41.64 -5.38 37.16
N GLN A 19 41.95 -4.14 36.76
CA GLN A 19 41.49 -3.55 35.51
C GLN A 19 41.96 -4.37 34.31
N GLN A 20 43.22 -4.83 34.31
CA GLN A 20 43.76 -5.67 33.25
C GLN A 20 43.11 -7.06 33.22
N ALA A 21 42.75 -7.63 34.38
CA ALA A 21 42.01 -8.89 34.46
C ALA A 21 40.57 -8.74 33.94
N ILE A 22 39.89 -7.65 34.30
CA ILE A 22 38.54 -7.32 33.82
C ILE A 22 38.57 -7.05 32.32
N LEU A 23 39.55 -6.29 31.81
CA LEU A 23 39.73 -6.07 30.37
C LEU A 23 40.08 -7.36 29.62
N ARG A 24 40.80 -8.30 30.25
CA ARG A 24 41.04 -9.63 29.67
C ARG A 24 39.78 -10.48 29.65
N GLN A 25 38.97 -10.45 30.70
CA GLN A 25 37.69 -11.15 30.74
C GLN A 25 36.67 -10.54 29.77
N LEU A 26 36.58 -9.22 29.69
CA LEU A 26 35.76 -8.48 28.72
C LEU A 26 36.29 -8.66 27.30
N GLY A 27 37.61 -8.67 27.12
CA GLY A 27 38.27 -8.96 25.86
C GLY A 27 38.01 -10.41 25.42
N GLN A 28 38.02 -11.38 26.34
CA GLN A 28 37.58 -12.75 26.12
C GLN A 28 36.07 -12.84 25.83
N LEU A 29 35.24 -11.97 26.42
CA LEU A 29 33.82 -11.82 26.10
C LEU A 29 33.59 -11.19 24.72
N GLY A 30 34.56 -10.42 24.21
CA GLY A 30 34.58 -9.86 22.86
C GLY A 30 35.31 -10.71 21.82
N HIS A 31 36.06 -11.74 22.24
CA HIS A 31 36.82 -12.66 21.37
C HIS A 31 36.23 -14.08 21.31
N GLY A 32 35.57 -14.54 22.36
CA GLY A 32 34.42 -15.42 22.16
C GLY A 32 33.42 -14.52 21.50
N GLY A 33 33.27 -14.64 20.18
CA GLY A 33 32.41 -13.75 19.42
C GLY A 33 31.10 -13.54 20.17
N VAL A 34 30.49 -12.38 20.00
CA VAL A 34 29.04 -12.33 20.05
C VAL A 34 28.61 -13.44 19.09
N MET A 35 28.43 -14.65 19.61
CA MET A 35 27.82 -15.77 18.93
C MET A 35 26.39 -15.30 18.85
N ILE A 36 26.14 -14.43 17.87
CA ILE A 36 24.81 -14.23 17.35
C ILE A 36 24.41 -15.66 17.03
N ASP A 37 23.48 -16.18 17.83
CA ASP A 37 22.95 -17.51 17.62
C ASP A 37 22.58 -17.61 16.14
N GLU A 38 22.93 -18.70 15.47
CA GLU A 38 22.61 -18.86 14.05
C GLU A 38 21.10 -18.67 13.82
N GLY A 39 20.30 -19.07 14.83
CA GLY A 39 18.87 -18.78 14.91
C GLY A 39 18.50 -17.29 15.04
N ASP A 40 19.26 -16.48 15.80
CA ASP A 40 19.06 -15.03 15.89
C ASP A 40 19.37 -14.33 14.57
N LEU A 41 20.41 -14.79 13.84
CA LEU A 41 20.75 -14.27 12.52
C LEU A 41 19.68 -14.62 11.48
N GLU A 42 19.23 -15.89 11.46
CA GLU A 42 18.15 -16.34 10.58
C GLU A 42 16.84 -15.61 10.86
N LEU A 43 16.49 -15.43 12.14
CA LEU A 43 15.33 -14.65 12.55
C LEU A 43 15.41 -13.19 12.08
N HIS A 44 16.59 -12.57 12.18
CA HIS A 44 16.81 -11.21 11.69
C HIS A 44 16.60 -11.11 10.18
N GLU A 45 17.11 -12.06 9.40
CA GLU A 45 16.91 -12.11 7.95
C GLU A 45 15.43 -12.30 7.59
N GLN A 46 14.74 -13.23 8.26
CA GLN A 46 13.30 -13.45 8.08
C GLN A 46 12.49 -12.18 8.38
N LEU A 47 12.81 -11.48 9.47
CA LEU A 47 12.14 -10.23 9.83
C LEU A 47 12.41 -9.13 8.80
N GLN A 48 13.64 -9.04 8.28
CA GLN A 48 13.98 -8.09 7.22
C GLN A 48 13.21 -8.38 5.93
N CYS A 49 13.10 -9.65 5.55
CA CYS A 49 12.30 -10.10 4.41
C CYS A 49 10.81 -9.77 4.59
N LEU A 50 10.25 -10.07 5.76
CA LEU A 50 8.86 -9.74 6.10
C LEU A 50 8.59 -8.22 6.05
N TYR A 51 9.51 -7.41 6.58
CA TYR A 51 9.39 -5.96 6.53
C TYR A 51 9.39 -5.44 5.07
N LYS A 52 10.34 -5.92 4.25
CA LYS A 52 10.44 -5.54 2.83
C LYS A 52 9.17 -5.95 2.06
N SER A 53 8.70 -7.18 2.24
CA SER A 53 7.51 -7.69 1.55
C SER A 53 6.24 -6.96 1.98
N THR A 54 6.07 -6.69 3.28
CA THR A 54 4.93 -5.93 3.81
C THR A 54 4.92 -4.50 3.29
N ARG A 55 6.09 -3.84 3.26
CA ARG A 55 6.22 -2.50 2.68
C ARG A 55 5.87 -2.49 1.20
N ALA A 56 6.37 -3.46 0.42
CA ALA A 56 6.04 -3.59 -0.99
C ALA A 56 4.54 -3.83 -1.22
N ALA A 57 3.93 -4.73 -0.45
CA ALA A 57 2.50 -5.02 -0.52
C ALA A 57 1.65 -3.76 -0.21
N LYS A 58 2.03 -2.98 0.81
CA LYS A 58 1.36 -1.70 1.11
C LYS A 58 1.42 -0.71 -0.06
N HIS A 59 2.57 -0.60 -0.72
CA HIS A 59 2.69 0.27 -1.90
C HIS A 59 1.81 -0.22 -3.04
N PHE A 60 1.83 -1.52 -3.32
CA PHE A 60 1.00 -2.12 -4.36
C PHE A 60 -0.51 -1.96 -4.10
N GLN A 61 -0.96 -2.15 -2.86
CA GLN A 61 -2.35 -1.89 -2.46
C GLN A 61 -2.76 -0.43 -2.73
N ARG A 62 -1.89 0.54 -2.40
CA ARG A 62 -2.16 1.97 -2.70
C ARG A 62 -2.28 2.24 -4.19
N ASP A 63 -1.48 1.58 -5.01
CA ASP A 63 -1.53 1.74 -6.46
C ASP A 63 -2.82 1.12 -7.04
N ILE A 64 -3.26 -0.03 -6.52
CA ILE A 64 -4.57 -0.61 -6.86
C ILE A 64 -5.70 0.34 -6.50
N VAL A 65 -5.74 0.85 -5.27
CA VAL A 65 -6.79 1.77 -4.81
C VAL A 65 -6.85 3.01 -5.70
N ARG A 66 -5.70 3.65 -5.96
CA ARG A 66 -5.63 4.82 -6.84
C ARG A 66 -6.09 4.49 -8.27
N GLY A 67 -5.71 3.32 -8.80
CA GLY A 67 -6.15 2.86 -10.11
C GLY A 67 -7.67 2.71 -10.19
N LEU A 68 -8.29 2.11 -9.17
CA LEU A 68 -9.74 1.94 -9.10
C LEU A 68 -10.48 3.28 -8.92
N GLU A 69 -9.97 4.18 -8.08
CA GLU A 69 -10.51 5.54 -7.94
C GLU A 69 -10.50 6.29 -9.29
N GLY A 70 -9.39 6.18 -10.02
CA GLY A 70 -9.25 6.74 -11.37
C GLY A 70 -10.22 6.12 -12.38
N PHE A 71 -10.39 4.80 -12.34
CA PHE A 71 -11.35 4.07 -13.16
C PHE A 71 -12.78 4.53 -12.87
N ILE A 72 -13.18 4.62 -11.60
CA ILE A 72 -14.53 5.07 -11.20
C ILE A 72 -14.78 6.50 -11.66
N SER A 73 -13.82 7.40 -11.43
CA SER A 73 -13.92 8.80 -11.84
C SER A 73 -14.08 8.95 -13.36
N THR A 74 -13.30 8.18 -14.13
CA THR A 74 -13.38 8.18 -15.60
C THR A 74 -14.68 7.56 -16.08
N GLY A 75 -15.10 6.44 -15.48
CA GLY A 75 -16.34 5.75 -15.80
C GLY A 75 -17.57 6.64 -15.61
N LYS A 76 -17.61 7.45 -14.54
CA LYS A 76 -18.69 8.43 -14.32
C LYS A 76 -18.79 9.47 -15.44
N LYS A 77 -17.65 9.97 -15.93
CA LYS A 77 -17.62 10.93 -17.04
C LYS A 77 -18.07 10.28 -18.36
N GLN A 78 -17.62 9.05 -18.62
CA GLN A 78 -18.05 8.30 -19.80
C GLN A 78 -19.56 8.03 -19.78
N MET A 79 -20.10 7.66 -18.62
CA MET A 79 -21.52 7.43 -18.40
C MET A 79 -22.36 8.69 -18.68
N GLU A 80 -21.91 9.88 -18.25
CA GLU A 80 -22.59 11.15 -18.54
C GLU A 80 -22.66 11.42 -20.06
N ILE A 81 -21.56 11.19 -20.78
CA ILE A 81 -21.50 11.34 -22.24
C ILE A 81 -22.42 10.33 -22.92
N ALA A 82 -22.40 9.07 -22.49
CA ALA A 82 -23.21 8.01 -23.05
C ALA A 82 -24.72 8.22 -22.80
N ARG A 83 -25.09 8.72 -21.61
CA ARG A 83 -26.47 9.13 -21.31
C ARG A 83 -26.93 10.27 -22.21
N LYS A 84 -26.09 11.29 -22.40
CA LYS A 84 -26.41 12.39 -23.32
C LYS A 84 -26.64 11.90 -24.75
N LEU A 85 -25.78 11.01 -25.24
CA LEU A 85 -25.95 10.37 -26.55
C LEU A 85 -27.26 9.58 -26.63
N ALA A 86 -27.58 8.78 -25.61
CA ALA A 86 -28.80 8.00 -25.55
C ALA A 86 -30.06 8.89 -25.58
N GLU A 87 -30.06 9.98 -24.81
CA GLU A 87 -31.12 10.99 -24.81
C GLU A 87 -31.32 11.61 -26.18
N ASP A 88 -30.23 12.01 -26.85
CA ASP A 88 -30.28 12.66 -28.15
C ASP A 88 -30.80 11.70 -29.23
N CYS A 89 -30.43 10.41 -29.17
CA CYS A 89 -30.98 9.37 -30.03
C CYS A 89 -32.48 9.13 -29.77
N CYS A 90 -32.90 9.08 -28.50
CA CYS A 90 -34.32 8.98 -28.14
C CYS A 90 -35.12 10.17 -28.67
N LYS A 91 -34.60 11.39 -28.46
CA LYS A 91 -35.22 12.63 -28.93
C LYS A 91 -35.40 12.63 -30.45
N TYR A 92 -34.34 12.28 -31.19
CA TYR A 92 -34.42 12.15 -32.65
C TYR A 92 -35.49 11.14 -33.08
N GLY A 93 -35.55 9.98 -32.42
CA GLY A 93 -36.52 8.94 -32.70
C GLY A 93 -37.98 9.40 -32.47
N ILE A 94 -38.23 10.14 -31.39
CA ILE A 94 -39.55 10.68 -31.05
C ILE A 94 -39.97 11.76 -32.07
N GLU A 95 -39.07 12.70 -32.37
CA GLU A 95 -39.35 13.82 -33.28
C GLU A 95 -39.60 13.37 -34.73
N ASN A 96 -39.12 12.18 -35.12
CA ASN A 96 -39.25 11.65 -36.47
C ASN A 96 -40.16 10.41 -36.57
N GLN A 97 -40.94 10.11 -35.52
CA GLN A 97 -41.79 8.92 -35.46
C GLN A 97 -42.85 8.88 -36.56
N ASP A 98 -43.45 10.03 -36.89
CA ASP A 98 -44.50 10.15 -37.92
C ASP A 98 -44.02 9.89 -39.34
N SER A 99 -42.70 9.95 -39.58
CA SER A 99 -42.11 9.72 -40.90
C SER A 99 -41.94 8.24 -41.25
N ASP A 100 -42.30 7.33 -40.32
CA ASP A 100 -42.04 5.87 -40.38
C ASP A 100 -40.62 5.54 -40.88
N SER A 101 -39.66 6.40 -40.52
CA SER A 101 -38.28 6.28 -40.94
C SER A 101 -37.62 5.11 -40.22
N PRO A 102 -36.98 4.17 -40.95
CA PRO A 102 -36.18 3.10 -40.35
C PRO A 102 -35.11 3.65 -39.40
N LEU A 103 -34.55 4.83 -39.70
CA LEU A 103 -33.55 5.50 -38.86
C LEU A 103 -34.14 5.99 -37.54
N ALA A 104 -35.36 6.54 -37.54
CA ALA A 104 -36.02 7.00 -36.31
C ALA A 104 -36.27 5.83 -35.34
N ARG A 105 -36.72 4.69 -35.86
CA ARG A 105 -36.91 3.46 -35.07
C ARG A 105 -35.60 2.92 -34.49
N VAL A 106 -34.53 2.89 -35.29
CA VAL A 106 -33.21 2.43 -34.83
C VAL A 106 -32.64 3.39 -33.78
N ALA A 107 -32.76 4.71 -33.98
CA ALA A 107 -32.30 5.70 -33.01
C ALA A 107 -33.02 5.58 -31.67
N SER A 108 -34.34 5.42 -31.68
CA SER A 108 -35.13 5.19 -30.46
C SER A 108 -34.73 3.90 -29.74
N GLY A 109 -34.56 2.80 -30.49
CA GLY A 109 -34.12 1.52 -29.94
C GLY A 109 -32.71 1.59 -29.35
N PHE A 110 -31.77 2.21 -30.05
CA PHE A 110 -30.40 2.45 -29.59
C PHE A 110 -30.39 3.28 -28.31
N GLY A 111 -31.08 4.42 -28.30
CA GLY A 111 -31.14 5.31 -27.13
C GLY A 111 -31.74 4.63 -25.91
N THR A 112 -32.83 3.88 -26.08
CA THR A 112 -33.46 3.14 -24.98
C THR A 112 -32.53 2.06 -24.42
N SER A 113 -31.89 1.29 -25.29
CA SER A 113 -30.94 0.25 -24.89
C SER A 113 -29.73 0.86 -24.16
N HIS A 114 -29.15 1.93 -24.70
CA HIS A 114 -27.99 2.58 -24.09
C HIS A 114 -28.32 3.23 -22.76
N ALA A 115 -29.50 3.86 -22.61
CA ALA A 115 -29.93 4.39 -21.31
C ALA A 115 -29.98 3.28 -20.24
N SER A 116 -30.56 2.12 -20.58
CA SER A 116 -30.60 0.97 -19.68
C SER A 116 -29.20 0.42 -19.36
N MET A 117 -28.28 0.40 -20.33
CA MET A 117 -26.90 -0.02 -20.10
C MET A 117 -26.18 0.92 -19.12
N GLU A 118 -26.40 2.24 -19.25
CA GLU A 118 -25.79 3.20 -18.34
C GLU A 118 -26.33 3.10 -16.90
N ASP A 119 -27.57 2.65 -16.69
CA ASP A 119 -28.09 2.36 -15.34
C ASP A 119 -27.39 1.16 -14.70
N HIS A 120 -27.03 0.15 -15.50
CA HIS A 120 -26.19 -0.97 -15.03
C HIS A 120 -24.76 -0.51 -14.73
N ASN A 121 -24.18 0.34 -15.58
CA ASN A 121 -22.86 0.93 -15.34
C ASN A 121 -22.85 1.77 -14.07
N GLU A 122 -23.88 2.57 -13.81
CA GLU A 122 -24.02 3.37 -12.59
C GLU A 122 -24.01 2.47 -11.34
N THR A 123 -24.79 1.38 -11.38
CA THR A 123 -24.85 0.41 -10.30
C THR A 123 -23.49 -0.23 -10.06
N MET A 124 -22.81 -0.68 -11.12
CA MET A 124 -21.48 -1.28 -11.05
C MET A 124 -20.45 -0.31 -10.47
N LEU A 125 -20.39 0.93 -10.97
CA LEU A 125 -19.49 1.98 -10.48
C LEU A 125 -19.78 2.34 -9.02
N GLY A 126 -21.05 2.31 -8.62
CA GLY A 126 -21.47 2.50 -7.22
C GLY A 126 -20.95 1.39 -6.30
N VAL A 127 -21.10 0.13 -6.69
CA VAL A 127 -20.59 -1.03 -5.93
C VAL A 127 -19.07 -0.99 -5.82
N LEU A 128 -18.38 -0.71 -6.93
CA LEU A 128 -16.92 -0.55 -6.93
C LEU A 128 -16.47 0.59 -6.01
N GLY A 129 -17.14 1.73 -6.05
CA GLY A 129 -16.85 2.86 -5.16
C GLY A 129 -17.03 2.52 -3.68
N TYR A 130 -18.08 1.78 -3.34
CA TYR A 130 -18.30 1.29 -1.98
C TYR A 130 -17.17 0.35 -1.52
N GLN A 131 -16.80 -0.64 -2.35
CA GLN A 131 -15.74 -1.60 -2.02
C GLN A 131 -14.37 -0.93 -1.84
N VAL A 132 -14.02 0.01 -2.72
CA VAL A 132 -12.76 0.76 -2.63
C VAL A 132 -12.73 1.58 -1.35
N ASN A 133 -13.82 2.26 -0.99
CA ASN A 133 -13.88 3.03 0.25
C ASN A 133 -13.72 2.14 1.51
N CYS A 134 -14.25 0.92 1.49
CA CYS A 134 -14.05 -0.05 2.57
C CYS A 134 -12.60 -0.56 2.68
N LEU A 135 -11.80 -0.48 1.62
CA LEU A 135 -10.39 -0.91 1.60
C LEU A 135 -9.40 0.15 2.10
N VAL A 136 -9.86 1.37 2.40
CA VAL A 136 -8.98 2.50 2.80
C VAL A 136 -8.70 2.54 4.33
N PHE A 137 -9.11 1.52 5.09
CA PHE A 137 -8.82 1.42 6.54
C PHE A 137 -7.47 0.78 6.86
#